data_AF-W1XPK7-F1
#
_entry.id   AF-W1XPK7-F1
#
_cell.length_a   1.000
_cell.length_b   1.000
_cell.length_c   1.000
_cell.angle_alpha   90.00
_cell.angle_beta   90.00
_cell.angle_gamma   90.00
#
_symmetry.space_group_name_H-M   'P 1'
#
loop_
_entity.id
_entity.type
_entity.pdbx_description
1 polymer ?
#
loop_
_entity_poly.entity_id
_entity_poly.type
_entity_poly.pdbx_seq_one_letter_code
_entity_poly.pdbx_strand_id
1 'polypeptide(L)' 'VQVLAEMPGYRVLVVGDMAELGAESEACHVQVGEAAKAAGIDRVLSVGKQSHAISTASGVGEHFADKTALIAR' A
#
# COMPACT_ATOMS: atom_id res chain seq x y z
N VAL A 1 -0.17 -8.90 3.11
CA VAL A 1 -1.61 -8.68 2.77
C VAL A 1 -2.49 -9.79 3.31
N GLN A 2 -2.23 -11.06 3.00
CA GLN A 2 -3.13 -12.19 3.34
C GLN A 2 -3.48 -12.27 4.85
N VAL A 3 -2.48 -12.19 5.73
CA VAL A 3 -2.72 -12.20 7.19
C VAL A 3 -3.68 -11.07 7.63
N LEU A 4 -3.53 -9.86 7.08
CA LEU A 4 -4.44 -8.75 7.39
C LEU A 4 -5.84 -8.98 6.83
N ALA A 5 -5.94 -9.62 5.66
CA ALA A 5 -7.21 -9.90 4.99
C ALA A 5 -8.11 -10.84 5.80
N GLU A 6 -7.52 -11.73 6.60
CA GLU A 6 -8.20 -12.66 7.50
C GLU A 6 -8.71 -12.01 8.80
N MET A 7 -8.30 -10.78 9.10
CA MET A 7 -8.73 -10.09 10.32
C MET A 7 -10.17 -9.58 10.18
N PRO A 8 -10.99 -9.65 11.24
CA PRO A 8 -12.34 -9.10 11.21
C PRO A 8 -12.33 -7.56 11.21
N GLY A 9 -13.40 -6.97 10.68
CA GLY A 9 -13.61 -5.53 10.69
C GLY A 9 -12.98 -4.79 9.49
N TYR A 10 -12.79 -3.48 9.65
CA TYR A 10 -12.27 -2.61 8.59
C TYR A 10 -10.74 -2.67 8.54
N ARG A 11 -10.17 -3.15 7.44
CA ARG A 11 -8.74 -3.46 7.31
C ARG A 11 -8.01 -2.34 6.58
N VAL A 12 -7.10 -1.70 7.31
CA VAL A 12 -6.23 -0.63 6.79
C VAL A 12 -4.81 -1.17 6.62
N LEU A 13 -4.30 -1.14 5.40
CA LEU A 13 -2.92 -1.49 5.09
C LEU A 13 -2.08 -0.22 4.98
N VAL A 14 -1.21 0.03 5.95
CA VAL A 14 -0.26 1.15 5.91
C VAL A 14 1.11 0.64 5.49
N VAL A 15 1.67 1.20 4.41
CA VAL A 15 2.91 0.72 3.77
C VAL A 15 3.88 1.86 3.45
N GLY A 16 5.15 1.50 3.26
CA GLY A 16 6.15 2.40 2.71
C GLY A 16 6.91 1.74 1.56
N ASP A 17 7.97 2.40 1.11
CA ASP A 17 8.79 1.91 0.00
C ASP A 17 9.46 0.57 0.33
N MET A 18 9.37 -0.37 -0.61
CA MET A 18 10.18 -1.58 -0.63
C MET A 18 11.55 -1.24 -1.23
N ALA A 19 12.59 -1.24 -0.40
CA ALA A 19 13.96 -0.95 -0.82
C ALA A 19 14.63 -2.17 -1.50
N GLU A 20 15.80 -1.94 -2.10
CA GLU A 20 16.69 -3.00 -2.64
C GLU A 20 16.13 -3.80 -3.84
N LEU A 21 15.07 -3.33 -4.48
CA LEU A 21 14.44 -4.01 -5.63
C LEU A 21 15.02 -3.63 -7.00
N GLY A 22 15.91 -2.62 -7.06
CA GLY A 22 16.51 -2.17 -8.31
C GLY A 22 15.48 -1.82 -9.39
N ALA A 23 15.67 -2.34 -10.61
CA ALA A 23 14.80 -2.06 -11.76
C ALA A 23 13.38 -2.63 -11.63
N GLU A 24 13.18 -3.65 -10.79
CA GLU A 24 11.88 -4.31 -10.61
C GLU A 24 11.00 -3.59 -9.58
N SER A 25 11.53 -2.55 -8.94
CA SER A 25 10.88 -1.86 -7.84
C SER A 25 9.44 -1.48 -8.15
N GLU A 26 9.19 -0.77 -9.25
CA GLU A 26 7.83 -0.34 -9.62
C GLU A 26 6.88 -1.53 -9.81
N ALA A 27 7.31 -2.56 -10.55
CA ALA A 27 6.50 -3.76 -10.79
C ALA A 27 6.14 -4.48 -9.48
N CYS A 28 7.10 -4.62 -8.56
CA CYS A 28 6.85 -5.23 -7.26
C CYS A 28 5.84 -4.41 -6.42
N HIS A 29 5.93 -3.07 -6.43
CA HIS A 29 4.97 -2.23 -5.71
C HIS A 29 3.56 -2.35 -6.33
N VAL A 30 3.46 -2.41 -7.66
CA VAL A 30 2.16 -2.67 -8.33
C VAL A 30 1.58 -4.01 -7.89
N GLN A 31 2.38 -5.09 -7.89
CA GLN A 31 1.94 -6.42 -7.46
C GLN A 31 1.40 -6.44 -6.03
N VAL A 32 2.02 -5.68 -5.10
CA VAL A 32 1.49 -5.55 -3.73
C VAL A 32 0.14 -4.85 -3.70
N GLY A 33 -0.04 -3.80 -4.51
CA GLY A 33 -1.32 -3.10 -4.63
C GLY A 33 -2.41 -4.00 -5.22
N GLU A 34 -2.10 -4.75 -6.27
CA GLU A 34 -3.01 -5.74 -6.87
C GLU A 34 -3.38 -6.84 -5.86
N ALA A 35 -2.41 -7.33 -5.08
CA ALA A 35 -2.67 -8.29 -4.02
C ALA A 35 -3.59 -7.70 -2.93
N ALA A 36 -3.41 -6.43 -2.55
CA ALA A 36 -4.29 -5.73 -1.60
C ALA A 36 -5.73 -5.64 -2.12
N LYS A 37 -5.90 -5.31 -3.40
CA LYS A 37 -7.20 -5.30 -4.07
C LYS A 37 -7.84 -6.69 -4.10
N ALA A 38 -7.09 -7.71 -4.52
CA ALA A 38 -7.58 -9.08 -4.62
C ALA A 38 -7.98 -9.66 -3.26
N ALA A 39 -7.27 -9.29 -2.19
CA ALA A 39 -7.57 -9.69 -0.83
C ALA A 39 -8.73 -8.89 -0.19
N GLY A 40 -9.29 -7.93 -0.92
CA GLY A 40 -10.40 -7.11 -0.47
C GLY A 40 -10.05 -6.19 0.70
N ILE A 41 -8.81 -5.68 0.77
CA ILE A 41 -8.42 -4.68 1.78
C ILE A 41 -9.28 -3.42 1.61
N ASP A 42 -9.74 -2.84 2.72
CA ASP A 42 -10.71 -1.74 2.69
C ASP A 42 -10.05 -0.37 2.45
N ARG A 43 -8.80 -0.19 2.91
CA ARG A 43 -8.00 1.02 2.68
C ARG A 43 -6.51 0.71 2.56
N VAL A 44 -5.82 1.39 1.64
CA VAL A 44 -4.36 1.38 1.58
C VAL A 44 -3.83 2.80 1.80
N LEU A 45 -2.88 2.97 2.71
CA LEU A 45 -2.19 4.24 2.91
C LEU A 45 -0.70 4.02 2.65
N SER A 46 -0.09 4.80 1.76
CA SER A 46 1.34 4.68 1.47
C SER A 46 2.12 5.94 1.79
N VAL A 47 3.36 5.77 2.24
CA VAL A 47 4.30 6.86 2.51
C VAL A 47 5.66 6.55 1.89
N GLY A 48 6.16 7.43 1.02
CA GLY A 48 7.42 7.24 0.29
C GLY A 48 7.29 7.39 -1.23
N LYS A 49 8.40 7.38 -1.96
CA LYS A 49 8.38 7.71 -3.38
C LYS A 49 7.77 6.62 -4.25
N GLN A 50 8.11 5.36 -3.97
CA GLN A 50 7.77 4.22 -4.84
C GLN A 50 6.47 3.54 -4.42
N SER A 51 6.14 3.61 -3.12
CA SER A 51 4.92 3.05 -2.53
C SER A 51 3.63 3.72 -2.99
N HIS A 52 3.70 4.90 -3.64
CA HIS A 52 2.59 5.48 -4.39
C HIS A 52 1.96 4.46 -5.38
N ALA A 53 2.79 3.61 -6.02
CA ALA A 53 2.30 2.59 -6.95
C ALA A 53 1.41 1.55 -6.25
N ILE A 54 1.68 1.22 -4.97
CA ILE A 54 0.83 0.31 -4.17
C ILE A 54 -0.56 0.94 -3.98
N SER A 55 -0.62 2.20 -3.53
CA SER A 55 -1.89 2.91 -3.33
C SER A 55 -2.69 2.98 -4.64
N THR A 56 -2.02 3.30 -5.74
CA THR A 56 -2.65 3.39 -7.07
C THR A 56 -3.23 2.04 -7.49
N ALA A 57 -2.43 0.97 -7.49
CA ALA A 57 -2.85 -0.35 -7.95
C ALA A 57 -3.94 -0.99 -7.06
N SER A 58 -3.99 -0.64 -5.77
CA SER A 58 -5.02 -1.14 -4.85
C SER A 58 -6.44 -0.67 -5.18
N GLY A 59 -6.60 0.48 -5.84
CA GLY A 59 -7.90 1.11 -6.12
C GLY A 59 -8.63 1.70 -4.90
N VAL A 60 -8.14 1.43 -3.69
CA VAL A 60 -8.65 1.97 -2.41
C VAL A 60 -7.58 2.77 -1.67
N GLY A 61 -6.55 3.20 -2.40
CA GLY A 61 -5.35 3.79 -1.83
C GLY A 61 -5.36 5.31 -1.71
N GLU A 62 -4.60 5.82 -0.75
CA GLU A 62 -4.19 7.22 -0.63
C GLU A 62 -2.67 7.26 -0.38
N HIS A 63 -1.99 8.25 -0.92
CA HIS A 63 -0.53 8.39 -0.83
C HIS A 63 -0.16 9.68 -0.13
N PHE A 64 0.88 9.65 0.71
CA PHE A 64 1.37 10.79 1.48
C PHE A 64 2.88 10.96 1.32
N ALA A 65 3.30 12.22 1.27
CA ALA A 65 4.72 12.58 1.13
C ALA A 65 5.55 12.17 2.36
N ASP A 66 4.96 12.22 3.56
CA ASP A 66 5.62 11.85 4.81
C ASP A 66 4.62 11.31 5.84
N LYS A 67 5.16 10.82 6.96
CA LYS A 67 4.36 10.23 8.05
C LYS A 67 3.55 11.28 8.79
N THR A 68 4.00 12.53 8.85
CA THR A 68 3.27 13.62 9.52
C THR A 68 1.97 13.92 8.78
N ALA A 69 2.03 14.01 7.46
CA ALA A 69 0.87 14.19 6.60
C ALA A 69 -0.12 13.02 6.71
N LEU A 70 0.38 11.78 6.79
CA LEU A 70 -0.44 10.59 7.03
C LEU A 70 -1.15 10.64 8.40
N ILE A 71 -0.42 10.98 9.48
CA ILE A 71 -0.96 10.98 10.85
C ILE A 71 -2.03 12.07 11.03
N ALA A 72 -1.93 13.18 10.30
CA ALA A 72 -2.88 14.30 10.39
C ALA A 72 -4.23 14.02 9.68
N ARG A 73 -4.41 12.86 9.03
CA ARG A 73 -5.56 12.53 8.19
C ARG A 73 -6.77 12.01 8.97
#